data_AF-A0A847C825-F1
#
_entry.id   AF-A0A847C825-F1
#
_cell.length_a   1.000
_cell.length_b   1.000
_cell.length_c   1.000
_cell.angle_alpha   90.00
_cell.angle_beta   90.00
_cell.angle_gamma   90.00
#
_symmetry.space_group_name_H-M   'P 1'
#
loop_
_entity.id
_entity.type
_entity.pdbx_description
1 polymer ?
#
loop_
_entity_poly.entity_id
_entity_poly.type
_entity_poly.pdbx_seq_one_letter_code
_entity_poly.pdbx_strand_id
1 'polypeptide(L)' 'MKKFDTKVQHIKYKVLREVARHAWRGDLLESITDIPKTIIPGKTPSMRCCVYKERAIVSERMHIAMGGDAM' A
#
# COMPACT_ATOMS: atom_id res chain seq x y z
N MET A 1 10.42 16.02 16.10
CA MET A 1 10.50 16.12 14.62
C MET A 1 9.45 15.19 14.00
N LYS A 2 8.46 15.72 13.26
CA LYS A 2 7.43 14.90 12.60
C LYS A 2 8.06 14.21 11.38
N LYS A 3 7.94 12.88 11.27
CA LYS A 3 8.47 12.12 10.11
C LYS A 3 7.59 12.23 8.87
N PHE A 4 6.29 12.48 9.05
CA PHE A 4 5.31 12.69 7.97
C PHE A 4 4.35 13.81 8.38
N ASP A 5 4.02 14.69 7.43
CA ASP A 5 3.09 15.81 7.62
C ASP A 5 1.65 15.37 7.40
N THR A 6 1.44 14.38 6.51
CA THR A 6 0.10 13.86 6.19
C THR A 6 0.03 12.35 6.30
N LYS A 7 -1.17 11.85 6.61
CA LYS A 7 -1.46 10.41 6.55
C LYS A 7 -1.25 9.84 5.14
N VAL A 8 -1.40 10.65 4.09
CA VAL A 8 -1.15 10.26 2.70
C VAL A 8 0.33 9.94 2.46
N GLN A 9 1.24 10.78 2.97
CA GLN A 9 2.68 10.54 2.89
C GLN A 9 3.08 9.26 3.63
N HIS A 10 2.50 9.02 4.82
CA HIS A 10 2.75 7.80 5.58
C HIS A 10 2.32 6.54 4.82
N ILE A 11 1.15 6.56 4.17
CA ILE A 11 0.70 5.44 3.32
C ILE A 11 1.61 5.27 2.10
N LYS A 12 2.00 6.36 1.43
CA LYS A 12 2.93 6.30 0.29
C LYS A 12 4.24 5.60 0.67
N TYR A 13 4.81 5.97 1.81
CA TYR A 13 6.01 5.32 2.34
C TYR A 13 5.80 3.83 2.61
N LYS A 14 4.71 3.45 3.27
CA LYS A 14 4.40 2.03 3.55
C LYS A 14 4.27 1.22 2.26
N VAL A 15 3.54 1.72 1.27
CA VAL A 15 3.37 1.06 -0.03
C VAL A 15 4.72 0.82 -0.69
N LEU A 16 5.52 1.87 -0.87
CA LEU A 16 6.83 1.77 -1.53
C LEU A 16 7.76 0.81 -0.79
N ARG A 17 7.73 0.84 0.55
CA ARG A 17 8.56 -0.03 1.39
C ARG A 17 8.19 -1.51 1.27
N GLU A 18 6.89 -1.84 1.31
CA GLU A 18 6.46 -3.24 1.19
C GLU A 18 6.72 -3.78 -0.22
N VAL A 19 6.42 -3.00 -1.26
CA VAL A 19 6.71 -3.37 -2.65
C VAL A 19 8.21 -3.62 -2.83
N ALA A 20 9.06 -2.70 -2.37
CA ALA A 20 10.51 -2.87 -2.47
C ALA A 20 11.01 -4.11 -1.69
N ARG A 21 10.45 -4.38 -0.50
CA ARG A 21 10.83 -5.56 0.30
C ARG A 21 10.47 -6.86 -0.40
N HIS A 22 9.27 -6.96 -0.95
CA HIS A 22 8.82 -8.15 -1.66
C HIS A 22 9.48 -8.31 -3.03
N ALA A 23 9.73 -7.20 -3.74
CA ALA A 23 10.55 -7.21 -4.96
C ALA A 23 11.95 -7.76 -4.68
N TRP A 24 12.58 -7.32 -3.58
CA TRP A 24 13.91 -7.80 -3.16
C TRP A 24 13.93 -9.28 -2.79
N ARG A 25 12.85 -9.79 -2.19
CA ARG A 25 12.71 -11.22 -1.86
C ARG A 25 12.36 -12.10 -3.07
N GLY A 26 11.92 -11.51 -4.18
CA GLY A 26 11.46 -12.23 -5.36
C GLY A 26 10.03 -12.80 -5.24
N ASP A 27 9.28 -12.46 -4.18
CA ASP A 27 7.94 -12.99 -3.88
C ASP A 27 6.81 -11.97 -4.15
N LEU A 28 7.10 -10.89 -4.89
CA LEU A 28 6.18 -9.78 -5.09
C LEU A 28 4.86 -10.16 -5.77
N LEU A 29 4.93 -10.97 -6.84
CA LEU A 29 3.75 -11.36 -7.60
C LEU A 29 2.81 -12.26 -6.79
N GLU A 30 3.36 -13.12 -5.94
CA GLU A 30 2.60 -14.01 -5.07
C GLU A 30 1.95 -13.24 -3.92
N SER A 31 2.64 -12.24 -3.38
CA SER A 31 2.22 -11.46 -2.20
C SER A 31 1.34 -10.24 -2.54
N ILE A 32 1.14 -9.91 -3.82
CA ILE A 32 0.47 -8.69 -4.29
C ILE A 32 -0.94 -8.51 -3.71
N THR A 33 -1.67 -9.62 -3.49
CA THR A 33 -3.05 -9.60 -2.96
C THR A 33 -3.10 -9.47 -1.44
N ASP A 34 -2.00 -9.77 -0.74
CA ASP A 34 -1.91 -9.77 0.71
C ASP A 34 -1.27 -8.51 1.28
N ILE A 35 -0.35 -7.87 0.54
CA ILE A 35 0.29 -6.61 0.95
C ILE A 35 -0.73 -5.53 1.37
N PRO A 36 -1.87 -5.30 0.66
CA PRO A 36 -2.87 -4.33 1.10
C PRO A 36 -3.49 -4.65 2.47
N LYS A 37 -3.64 -5.94 2.80
CA LYS A 37 -4.14 -6.39 4.10
C LYS A 37 -3.11 -6.15 5.20
N THR A 38 -1.83 -6.27 4.87
CA THR A 38 -0.70 -5.97 5.77
C THR A 38 -0.57 -4.46 6.05
N ILE A 39 -0.75 -3.62 5.03
CA ILE A 39 -0.67 -2.15 5.17
C ILE A 39 -1.85 -1.59 5.97
N ILE A 40 -3.06 -2.13 5.76
CA ILE A 40 -4.30 -1.77 6.46
C ILE A 40 -4.83 -3.01 7.22
N PRO A 41 -4.28 -3.29 8.41
CA PRO A 41 -4.74 -4.39 9.24
C PRO A 41 -6.09 -4.09 9.89
N GLY A 42 -6.83 -5.14 10.25
CA GLY A 42 -8.07 -5.01 11.01
C GLY A 42 -9.31 -4.66 10.19
N LYS A 43 -10.35 -4.18 10.89
CA LYS A 43 -11.69 -3.87 10.34
C LYS A 43 -12.06 -2.38 10.47
N THR A 44 -11.30 -1.59 11.20
CA THR A 44 -11.57 -0.16 11.42
C THR A 44 -10.83 0.67 10.37
N PRO A 45 -11.53 1.50 9.57
CA PRO A 45 -10.87 2.37 8.60
C PRO A 45 -10.14 3.52 9.29
N SER A 46 -9.05 4.00 8.68
CA SER A 46 -8.16 5.03 9.25
C SER A 46 -8.48 6.46 8.78
N MET A 47 -9.09 6.60 7.60
CA MET A 47 -9.33 7.85 6.88
C MET A 47 -10.56 7.84 5.97
N ARG A 48 -10.94 6.69 5.41
CA ARG A 48 -12.04 6.55 4.44
C ARG A 48 -13.25 5.88 5.08
N CYS A 49 -14.32 5.71 4.29
CA CYS A 49 -15.57 5.11 4.74
C CYS A 49 -15.45 3.65 5.19
N CYS A 50 -14.51 2.87 4.64
CA CYS A 50 -14.35 1.47 4.99
C CYS A 50 -12.95 0.95 4.62
N VAL A 51 -12.55 -0.16 5.25
CA VAL A 51 -11.27 -0.85 4.97
C VAL A 51 -11.19 -1.36 3.53
N TYR A 52 -12.33 -1.67 2.90
CA TYR A 52 -12.37 -2.09 1.50
C TYR A 52 -11.90 -0.98 0.57
N LYS A 53 -12.39 0.26 0.78
CA LYS A 53 -11.98 1.41 -0.01
C LYS A 53 -10.52 1.77 0.23
N GLU A 54 -10.03 1.66 1.46
CA GLU A 54 -8.61 1.90 1.75
C GLU A 54 -7.71 0.86 1.09
N ARG A 55 -8.08 -0.43 1.15
CA ARG A 55 -7.32 -1.52 0.50
C ARG A 55 -7.31 -1.38 -1.01
N ALA A 56 -8.44 -1.03 -1.63
CA ALA A 56 -8.51 -0.77 -3.07
C ALA A 56 -7.56 0.37 -3.49
N ILE A 57 -7.55 1.49 -2.73
CA ILE A 57 -6.63 2.61 -2.99
C ILE A 57 -5.18 2.18 -2.81
N VAL A 58 -4.88 1.34 -1.83
CA VAL A 58 -3.53 0.82 -1.62
C VAL A 58 -3.10 -0.11 -2.76
N SER A 59 -3.96 -1.00 -3.22
CA SER A 59 -3.70 -1.87 -4.38
C SER A 59 -3.39 -1.06 -5.63
N GLU A 60 -4.17 -0.01 -5.91
CA GLU A 60 -3.92 0.89 -7.05
C GLU A 60 -2.54 1.57 -6.95
N ARG A 61 -2.20 2.06 -5.75
CA ARG A 61 -0.88 2.67 -5.52
C ARG A 61 0.26 1.68 -5.64
N MET A 62 0.04 0.41 -5.32
CA MET A 62 1.03 -0.64 -5.55
C MET A 62 1.23 -0.88 -7.05
N HIS A 63 0.15 -0.88 -7.84
CA HIS A 63 0.23 -1.01 -9.30
C HIS A 63 1.13 0.09 -9.90
N ILE A 64 0.87 1.34 -9.51
CA ILE A 64 1.70 2.48 -9.91
C ILE A 64 3.16 2.33 -9.44
N ALA A 65 3.36 1.85 -8.21
CA ALA A 65 4.70 1.65 -7.66
C ALA A 65 5.52 0.57 -8.38
N MET A 66 4.87 -0.40 -9.02
CA MET A 66 5.52 -1.43 -9.84
C MET A 66 5.79 -0.96 -11.28
N GLY A 67 5.55 0.32 -11.58
CA GLY A 67 5.76 0.87 -12.93
C GLY A 67 4.57 0.68 -13.86
N GLY A 68 3.38 0.36 -13.35
CA GLY A 68 2.15 0.45 -14.12
C GLY A 68 1.78 1.92 -14.31
N ASP A 69 1.88 2.43 -15.54
CA ASP A 69 1.18 3.65 -15.92
C ASP A 69 0.31 3.41 -17.16
N ALA A 70 -0.83 4.10 -17.12
CA ALA A 70 -1.94 4.23 -18.06
C ALA A 70 -1.96 3.29 -19.28
N MET A 71 -2.79 2.25 -19.20
CA MET A 71 -3.48 1.74 -20.39
C MET A 71 -4.86 2.41 -20.48
#